data_AF-A0A951EXF3-F1
#
_entry.id   AF-A0A951EXF3-F1
#
_cell.length_a   1.000
_cell.length_b   1.000
_cell.length_c   1.000
_cell.angle_alpha   90.00
_cell.angle_beta   90.00
_cell.angle_gamma   90.00
#
_symmetry.space_group_name_H-M   'P 1'
#
loop_
_entity.id
_entity.type
_entity.pdbx_description
1 polymer ?
#
loop_
_entity_poly.entity_id
_entity_poly.type
_entity_poly.pdbx_seq_one_letter_code
_entity_poly.pdbx_strand_id
1 'polypeptide(L)'
;MIGTDHPDLSAFRDHGGKAVIWHGWADQLISANGTINYSKRVQQQMDGADKLSRFVRFFLAPGVSHCGGGAGPSPYGQLDAVLSWVENGTAPETLTAARLDQTGAITRSRP
;
A
#
# COMPACT_ATOMS: atom_id res chain seq x y z
N MET A 1 3.95 23.10 -8.47
CA MET A 1 4.87 22.29 -7.65
C MET A 1 4.98 20.91 -8.29
N ILE A 2 6.18 20.44 -8.64
CA ILE A 2 6.43 19.05 -9.06
C ILE A 2 6.92 18.32 -7.81
N GLY A 3 5.97 17.86 -7.00
CA GLY A 3 6.19 17.24 -5.71
C GLY A 3 4.82 16.81 -5.18
N THR A 4 4.44 15.57 -5.44
CA THR A 4 3.13 15.01 -5.04
C THR A 4 3.23 14.36 -3.66
N ASP A 5 3.89 15.05 -2.72
CA ASP A 5 4.29 14.50 -1.42
C ASP A 5 3.82 15.32 -0.21
N HIS A 6 2.77 16.13 -0.41
CA HIS A 6 2.10 16.89 0.64
C HIS A 6 1.56 15.91 1.70
N PRO A 7 1.95 16.05 2.99
CA PRO A 7 1.60 15.08 4.02
C PRO A 7 0.22 15.29 4.64
N ASP A 8 -0.37 16.48 4.45
CA ASP A 8 -1.73 16.76 4.93
C ASP A 8 -2.75 16.14 3.96
N LEU A 9 -3.46 15.14 4.48
CA LEU A 9 -4.52 14.42 3.79
C LEU A 9 -5.91 14.70 4.39
N SER A 10 -6.07 15.81 5.13
CA SER A 10 -7.32 16.15 5.81
C SER A 10 -8.49 16.28 4.85
N ALA A 11 -8.32 16.99 3.73
CA ALA A 11 -9.37 17.09 2.72
C ALA A 11 -9.78 15.71 2.16
N PHE A 12 -8.81 14.83 1.87
CA PHE A 12 -9.09 13.47 1.41
C PHE A 12 -9.89 12.66 2.45
N ARG A 13 -9.49 12.75 3.73
CA ARG A 13 -10.21 12.13 4.86
C ARG A 13 -11.63 12.66 4.97
N ASP A 14 -11.80 13.98 4.93
CA ASP A 14 -13.08 14.66 5.19
C ASP A 14 -14.09 14.41 4.06
N HIS A 15 -13.61 14.07 2.86
CA HIS A 15 -14.42 13.56 1.75
C HIS A 15 -14.65 12.05 1.78
N GLY A 16 -14.29 11.36 2.87
CA GLY A 16 -14.51 9.92 3.04
C GLY A 16 -13.53 9.03 2.27
N GLY A 17 -12.46 9.60 1.71
CA GLY A 17 -11.50 8.88 0.88
C GLY A 17 -10.81 7.73 1.61
N LYS A 18 -10.57 6.62 0.91
CA LYS A 18 -9.80 5.46 1.37
C LYS A 18 -8.64 5.20 0.42
N ALA A 19 -7.44 5.02 0.95
CA ALA A 19 -6.26 4.74 0.15
C ALA A 19 -5.49 3.52 0.66
N VAL A 20 -5.14 2.64 -0.27
CA VAL A 20 -4.17 1.57 -0.08
C VAL A 20 -2.93 1.94 -0.88
N ILE A 21 -1.82 2.10 -0.19
CA ILE A 21 -0.52 2.42 -0.79
C ILE A 21 0.41 1.25 -0.51
N TRP A 22 1.04 0.70 -1.56
CA TRP A 22 2.02 -0.36 -1.39
C TRP A 22 3.27 -0.10 -2.22
N HIS A 23 4.40 -0.67 -1.80
CA HIS A 23 5.67 -0.57 -2.51
C HIS A 23 6.44 -1.89 -2.44
N GLY A 24 7.02 -2.32 -3.55
CA GLY A 24 8.01 -3.39 -3.57
C GLY A 24 9.25 -2.99 -2.77
N TRP A 25 9.61 -3.75 -1.74
CA TRP A 25 10.74 -3.37 -0.89
C TRP A 25 12.10 -3.57 -1.57
N ALA A 26 12.14 -4.39 -2.63
CA ALA A 26 13.30 -4.62 -3.48
C ALA A 26 13.19 -3.86 -4.82
N ASP A 27 12.38 -2.80 -4.89
CA ASP A 27 12.30 -1.94 -6.06
C ASP A 27 13.65 -1.26 -6.33
N GLN A 28 14.24 -1.64 -7.47
CA GLN A 28 15.54 -1.20 -7.92
C GLN A 28 15.51 0.13 -8.70
N LEU A 29 14.31 0.61 -9.08
CA LEU A 29 14.13 1.82 -9.88
C LEU A 29 13.65 2.99 -9.02
N ILE A 30 12.74 2.73 -8.07
CA ILE A 30 12.20 3.72 -7.15
C ILE A 30 12.42 3.23 -5.72
N SER A 31 13.16 3.99 -4.92
CA SER A 31 13.48 3.53 -3.56
C SER A 31 12.24 3.50 -2.67
N ALA A 32 11.95 2.34 -2.09
CA ALA A 32 10.91 2.18 -1.06
C ALA A 32 11.11 3.10 0.16
N ASN A 33 12.34 3.56 0.43
CA ASN A 33 12.61 4.53 1.49
C ASN A 33 11.85 5.85 1.28
N GLY A 34 11.57 6.23 0.04
CA GLY A 34 10.74 7.40 -0.27
C GLY A 34 9.32 7.24 0.29
N THR A 35 8.68 6.09 0.04
CA THR A 35 7.34 5.78 0.56
C THR A 35 7.36 5.63 2.09
N ILE A 36 8.40 5.01 2.67
CA ILE A 36 8.56 4.91 4.12
C ILE A 36 8.64 6.30 4.75
N ASN A 37 9.47 7.18 4.19
CA ASN A 37 9.60 8.55 4.67
C ASN A 37 8.31 9.35 4.52
N TYR A 38 7.61 9.21 3.39
CA TYR A 38 6.31 9.84 3.19
C TYR A 38 5.27 9.37 4.22
N SER A 39 5.18 8.06 4.46
CA SER A 39 4.25 7.49 5.46
C SER A 39 4.48 8.06 6.85
N LYS A 40 5.74 8.23 7.26
CA LYS A 40 6.11 8.85 8.55
C LYS A 40 5.69 10.31 8.64
N ARG A 41 5.88 11.10 7.58
CA ARG A 41 5.46 12.51 7.56
C ARG A 41 3.94 12.65 7.60
N VAL A 42 3.21 11.84 6.84
CA VAL A 42 1.74 11.80 6.88
C VAL A 42 1.27 11.39 8.27
N GLN A 43 1.87 10.37 8.89
CA GLN A 43 1.54 9.95 10.24
C GLN A 43 1.75 11.08 11.27
N GLN A 44 2.84 11.84 11.16
CA GLN A 44 3.10 13.00 12.01
C GLN A 44 2.07 14.12 11.78
N GLN A 45 1.68 14.36 10.52
CA GLN A 45 0.73 15.41 10.15
C GLN A 45 -0.73 15.06 10.49
N MET A 46 -1.10 13.78 10.45
CA MET A 46 -2.48 13.30 10.58
C MET A 46 -2.80 12.72 11.96
N ASP A 47 -2.17 13.29 13.01
CA ASP A 47 -2.38 12.94 14.42
C ASP A 47 -2.06 11.47 14.78
N GLY A 48 -1.09 10.84 14.10
CA GLY A 48 -0.59 9.51 14.46
C GLY A 48 -1.16 8.34 13.63
N ALA A 49 -0.60 7.14 13.86
CA ALA A 49 -0.90 5.96 13.05
C ALA A 49 -2.34 5.48 13.22
N ASP A 50 -2.86 5.50 14.44
CA ASP A 50 -4.19 4.99 14.74
C ASP A 50 -5.26 5.77 13.95
N LYS A 51 -5.16 7.10 13.96
CA LYS A 51 -6.09 7.96 13.24
C LYS A 51 -5.92 7.84 11.73
N LEU A 52 -4.68 7.79 11.24
CA LEU A 52 -4.36 7.64 9.82
C LEU A 52 -4.87 6.30 9.25
N SER A 53 -4.72 5.21 10.01
CA SER A 53 -5.10 3.85 9.60
C SER A 53 -6.59 3.69 9.28
N ARG A 54 -7.43 4.63 9.72
CA ARG A 54 -8.87 4.66 9.43
C ARG A 54 -9.20 5.08 7.99
N PHE A 55 -8.23 5.62 7.25
CA PHE A 55 -8.44 6.07 5.87
C PHE A 55 -7.24 5.90 4.93
N VAL A 56 -6.03 5.67 5.43
CA VAL A 56 -4.86 5.27 4.61
C VAL A 56 -4.18 4.05 5.22
N ARG A 57 -3.85 3.05 4.40
CA ARG A 57 -3.05 1.88 4.78
C ARG A 57 -1.81 1.80 3.90
N PHE A 58 -0.64 1.63 4.52
CA PHE A 58 0.65 1.47 3.85
C PHE A 58 1.15 0.03 3.99
N PHE A 59 1.58 -0.58 2.89
CA PHE A 59 2.09 -1.95 2.85
C PHE A 59 3.45 -2.02 2.14
N LEU A 60 4.41 -2.73 2.71
CA LEU A 60 5.66 -3.05 2.04
C LEU A 60 5.62 -4.51 1.61
N ALA A 61 6.04 -4.79 0.38
CA ALA A 61 6.08 -6.14 -0.17
C ALA A 61 7.54 -6.65 -0.21
N PRO A 62 7.98 -7.49 0.74
CA PRO A 62 9.37 -7.94 0.80
C PRO A 62 9.78 -8.75 -0.43
N GLY A 63 10.92 -8.41 -1.03
CA GLY A 63 11.47 -9.11 -2.18
C GLY A 63 10.76 -8.84 -3.51
N VAL A 64 9.75 -7.97 -3.53
CA VAL A 64 9.08 -7.52 -4.76
C VAL A 64 9.85 -6.35 -5.36
N SER A 65 10.11 -6.44 -6.66
CA SER A 65 10.81 -5.43 -7.45
C SER A 65 9.86 -4.32 -7.92
N HIS A 66 10.28 -3.50 -8.90
CA HIS A 66 9.45 -2.42 -9.43
C HIS A 66 8.08 -2.91 -9.93
N CYS A 67 7.03 -2.47 -9.24
CA CYS A 67 5.62 -2.82 -9.49
C CYS A 67 5.24 -4.32 -9.44
N GLY A 68 6.20 -5.24 -9.31
CA GLY A 68 5.97 -6.67 -9.34
C GLY A 68 7.25 -7.47 -9.58
N GLY A 69 7.11 -8.79 -9.70
CA GLY A 69 8.26 -9.69 -9.92
C GLY A 69 9.17 -9.78 -8.69
N GLY A 70 10.46 -10.05 -8.93
CA GLY A 70 11.43 -10.25 -7.86
C GLY A 70 11.34 -11.64 -7.20
N ALA A 71 11.98 -11.77 -6.03
CA ALA A 71 12.02 -13.01 -5.26
C ALA A 71 10.76 -13.22 -4.39
N GLY A 72 10.08 -12.12 -4.05
CA GLY A 72 8.89 -12.11 -3.19
C GLY A 72 7.58 -12.36 -3.94
N PRO A 73 6.49 -12.69 -3.21
CA PRO A 73 5.14 -12.68 -3.76
C PRO A 73 4.65 -11.23 -3.93
N SER A 74 3.99 -10.93 -5.06
CA SER A 74 3.46 -9.59 -5.35
C SER A 74 2.01 -9.46 -4.85
N PRO A 75 1.63 -8.32 -4.21
CA PRO A 75 0.24 -8.07 -3.82
C PRO A 75 -0.71 -8.13 -5.02
N TYR A 76 -1.91 -8.66 -4.80
CA TYR A 76 -3.00 -8.70 -5.78
C TYR A 76 -4.33 -8.39 -5.08
N GLY A 77 -5.39 -8.10 -5.85
CA GLY A 77 -6.72 -7.81 -5.29
C GLY A 77 -6.81 -6.48 -4.54
N GLN A 78 -5.87 -5.55 -4.76
CA GLN A 78 -5.85 -4.25 -4.09
C GLN A 78 -7.10 -3.42 -4.41
N LEU A 79 -7.63 -3.57 -5.63
CA LEU A 79 -8.88 -2.91 -6.01
C LEU A 79 -10.05 -3.41 -5.16
N ASP A 80 -10.22 -4.73 -5.05
CA ASP A 80 -11.28 -5.34 -4.23
C ASP A 80 -11.13 -4.96 -2.74
N ALA A 81 -9.90 -4.88 -2.25
CA ALA A 81 -9.62 -4.41 -0.89
C ALA A 81 -10.07 -2.95 -0.67
N VAL A 82 -9.82 -2.07 -1.65
CA VAL A 82 -10.30 -0.68 -1.59
C VAL A 82 -11.82 -0.61 -1.72
N LEU A 83 -12.42 -1.37 -2.64
CA LEU A 83 -13.88 -1.43 -2.81
C LEU A 83 -14.56 -1.87 -1.51
N SER A 84 -14.11 -2.99 -0.91
CA SER A 84 -14.65 -3.48 0.36
C SER A 84 -14.48 -2.46 1.50
N TRP A 85 -13.39 -1.70 1.49
CA TRP A 85 -13.19 -0.65 2.49
C TRP A 85 -14.12 0.54 2.30
N VAL A 86 -14.32 0.97 1.06
CA VAL A 86 -15.18 2.12 0.73
C VAL A 86 -16.65 1.76 0.92
N GLU A 87 -17.09 0.61 0.41
CA GLU A 87 -18.49 0.23 0.35
C GLU A 87 -18.97 -0.44 1.64
N ASN A 88 -18.12 -1.27 2.24
CA ASN A 88 -18.50 -2.12 3.38
C ASN A 88 -17.79 -1.75 4.68
N GLY A 89 -16.97 -0.69 4.68
CA GLY A 89 -16.20 -0.26 5.85
C GLY A 89 -15.10 -1.24 6.28
N THR A 90 -14.79 -2.26 5.47
CA THR A 90 -13.85 -3.32 5.83
C THR A 90 -12.43 -2.94 5.40
N ALA A 91 -11.65 -2.35 6.32
CA ALA A 91 -10.26 -1.98 6.05
C ALA A 91 -9.35 -3.21 5.92
N PRO A 92 -8.45 -3.27 4.93
CA PRO A 92 -7.48 -4.36 4.84
C PRO A 92 -6.46 -4.28 5.99
N GLU A 93 -6.35 -5.35 6.77
CA GLU A 93 -5.27 -5.50 7.77
C GLU A 93 -3.95 -5.93 7.10
N THR A 94 -4.06 -6.71 6.03
CA THR A 94 -2.94 -7.14 5.19
C THR A 94 -3.33 -7.06 3.70
N LEU A 95 -2.36 -7.18 2.79
CA LEU A 95 -2.61 -7.28 1.35
C LEU A 95 -2.09 -8.60 0.84
N THR A 96 -3.02 -9.50 0.51
CA THR A 96 -2.65 -10.83 0.03
C THR A 96 -1.74 -10.73 -1.19
N ALA A 97 -0.64 -11.47 -1.13
CA ALA A 97 0.40 -11.47 -2.15
C ALA A 97 0.65 -12.88 -2.64
N ALA A 98 0.84 -13.04 -3.95
CA ALA A 98 1.12 -14.33 -4.58
C ALA A 98 2.33 -14.27 -5.52
N ARG A 99 3.02 -15.40 -5.65
CA ARG A 99 3.97 -15.68 -6.71
C ARG A 99 3.34 -16.70 -7.65
N LEU A 100 3.34 -16.40 -8.93
CA LEU A 100 2.84 -17.29 -9.98
C LEU A 100 4.01 -18.00 -10.67
N ASP A 101 3.81 -19.23 -11.11
CA ASP A 101 4.70 -19.88 -12.08
C ASP A 101 4.35 -19.46 -13.52
N GLN A 102 5.05 -20.06 -14.49
CA GLN A 102 4.86 -19.78 -15.92
C GLN A 102 3.48 -20.18 -16.45
N THR A 103 2.76 -21.05 -15.74
CA THR A 103 1.39 -21.50 -16.10
C THR A 103 0.32 -20.64 -15.44
N GLY A 104 0.72 -19.69 -14.57
CA GLY A 104 -0.19 -18.86 -13.79
C GLY A 104 -0.64 -19.49 -12.46
N ALA A 105 -0.10 -20.65 -12.08
CA ALA A 105 -0.44 -21.29 -10.81
C ALA A 105 0.29 -20.62 -9.64
N ILE A 106 -0.41 -20.47 -8.50
CA ILE A 106 0.19 -19.90 -7.29
C ILE A 106 1.20 -20.89 -6.71
N THR A 107 2.46 -20.51 -6.68
CA THR A 107 3.56 -21.28 -6.07
C THR A 107 3.87 -20.86 -4.64
N ARG A 108 3.50 -19.63 -4.27
CA ARG A 108 3.67 -19.09 -2.92
C ARG A 108 2.63 -18.01 -2.66
N SER A 109 2.04 -18.01 -1.47
CA SER A 109 1.17 -16.93 -0.98
C SER A 109 1.66 -16.40 0.37
N ARG A 110 1.44 -15.12 0.64
CA ARG A 110 1.64 -14.45 1.93
C ARG A 110 0.49 -13.48 2.19
N PRO A 111 0.06 -13.31 3.45
CA PRO A 111 -0.90 -12.28 3.80
C PRO A 111 -0.33 -10.89 3.58
#